data_AF-A0A2N6FEH2-F1
#
_entry.id   AF-A0A2N6FEH2-F1
#
_cell.length_a   1.000
_cell.length_b   1.000
_cell.length_c   1.000
_cell.angle_alpha   90.00
_cell.angle_beta   90.00
_cell.angle_gamma   90.00
#
_symmetry.space_group_name_H-M   'P 1'
#
loop_
_entity.id
_entity.type
_entity.pdbx_description
1 polymer ?
#
loop_
_entity_poly.entity_id
_entity_poly.type
_entity_poly.pdbx_seq_one_letter_code
_entity_poly.pdbx_strand_id
1 'polypeptide(L)' 'MNEQPEPSPWMCHICDVTSTSESTVCSICFKTTCGLHLKHITVLNKESGLYELQPVCLHCTIDKTLG' A
#
# COMPACT_ATOMS: atom_id res chain seq x y z
N MET A 1 33.48 -12.55 0.18
CA MET A 1 32.16 -13.03 0.60
C MET A 1 31.20 -11.87 0.35
N ASN A 2 30.24 -12.01 -0.57
CA ASN A 2 29.20 -11.00 -0.81
C ASN A 2 28.01 -11.37 0.09
N GLU A 3 27.96 -10.80 1.28
CA GLU A 3 26.81 -10.92 2.17
C GLU A 3 25.70 -10.02 1.61
N GLN A 4 24.68 -10.60 0.97
CA GLN A 4 23.46 -9.87 0.68
C GLN A 4 22.74 -9.61 2.00
N PRO A 5 22.33 -8.37 2.32
CA PRO A 5 21.61 -8.10 3.55
C PRO A 5 20.29 -8.90 3.58
N GLU A 6 20.05 -9.60 4.68
CA GLU A 6 18.78 -10.28 4.91
C GLU A 6 17.63 -9.25 4.87
N PRO A 7 16.54 -9.50 4.13
CA PRO A 7 15.43 -8.57 4.05
C PRO A 7 14.80 -8.37 5.42
N SER A 8 14.74 -7.12 5.88
CA SER A 8 14.02 -6.78 7.11
C SER A 8 12.52 -7.03 6.90
N PRO A 9 11.84 -7.80 7.77
CA PRO A 9 10.43 -8.08 7.61
C PRO A 9 9.60 -6.82 7.79
N TRP A 10 8.59 -6.66 6.95
CA TRP A 10 7.56 -5.64 7.13
C TRP A 10 6.31 -6.26 7.77
N MET A 11 5.45 -5.40 8.30
CA MET A 11 4.18 -5.78 8.93
C MET A 11 3.02 -5.04 8.26
N CYS A 12 1.94 -5.75 7.94
CA CYS A 12 0.72 -5.10 7.48
C CYS A 12 0.09 -4.32 8.62
N HIS A 13 -0.13 -3.02 8.45
CA HIS A 13 -0.74 -2.20 9.50
C HIS A 13 -2.24 -2.45 9.78
N ILE A 14 -2.88 -3.39 9.05
CA ILE A 14 -4.30 -3.72 9.19
C ILE A 14 -4.49 -5.04 9.94
N CYS A 15 -3.69 -6.06 9.63
CA CYS A 15 -3.83 -7.40 10.22
C CYS A 15 -2.56 -7.94 10.87
N ASP A 16 -1.51 -7.12 10.96
CA ASP A 16 -0.23 -7.42 11.58
C ASP A 16 0.53 -8.63 11.00
N VAL A 17 0.11 -9.16 9.84
CA VAL A 17 0.87 -10.20 9.14
C VAL A 17 2.24 -9.67 8.77
N THR A 18 3.27 -10.46 9.07
CA THR A 18 4.67 -10.15 8.74
C THR A 18 5.12 -10.91 7.50
N SER A 19 5.96 -10.27 6.70
CA SER A 19 6.56 -10.91 5.52
C SER A 19 7.90 -10.29 5.19
N THR A 20 8.79 -11.07 4.58
CA THR A 20 10.06 -10.63 3.98
C THR A 20 9.94 -10.46 2.45
N SER A 21 8.75 -10.69 1.89
CA SER A 21 8.46 -10.49 0.47
C SER A 21 8.47 -9.00 0.09
N GLU A 22 8.24 -8.72 -1.19
CA GLU A 22 7.91 -7.36 -1.62
C GLU A 22 6.70 -6.81 -0.85
N SER A 23 6.75 -5.50 -0.60
CA SER A 23 5.76 -4.78 0.19
C SER A 23 5.23 -3.60 -0.63
N THR A 24 3.97 -3.22 -0.38
CA THR A 24 3.37 -2.03 -0.99
C THR A 24 2.85 -1.10 0.10
N VAL A 25 3.01 0.20 -0.12
CA VAL A 25 2.54 1.25 0.80
C VAL A 25 1.24 1.86 0.27
N CYS A 26 0.36 2.24 1.19
CA CYS A 26 -0.84 3.00 0.83
C CYS A 26 -0.47 4.41 0.38
N SER A 27 -0.99 4.86 -0.76
CA SER A 27 -0.79 6.22 -1.28
C SER A 27 -1.46 7.34 -0.46
N ILE A 28 -2.27 6.99 0.56
CA ILE A 28 -2.98 7.96 1.41
C ILE A 28 -2.35 8.06 2.79
N CYS A 29 -2.21 6.94 3.50
CA CYS A 29 -1.68 6.93 4.87
C CYS A 29 -0.20 6.53 4.96
N PHE A 30 0.43 6.18 3.84
CA PHE A 30 1.84 5.78 3.75
C PHE A 30 2.25 4.57 4.61
N LYS A 31 1.28 3.77 5.07
CA LYS A 31 1.53 2.56 5.85
C LYS A 31 1.64 1.32 4.95
N THR A 32 2.55 0.41 5.28
CA THR A 32 2.72 -0.87 4.59
C THR A 32 1.49 -1.77 4.76
N THR A 33 1.06 -2.40 3.68
CA THR A 33 -0.20 -3.17 3.63
C THR A 33 -0.03 -4.44 2.80
N CYS A 34 -0.53 -5.57 3.29
CA CYS A 34 -0.51 -6.82 2.53
C CYS A 34 -1.50 -6.76 1.36
N GLY A 35 -1.27 -7.58 0.34
CA GLY A 35 -2.11 -7.61 -0.88
C GLY A 35 -3.59 -7.92 -0.63
N LEU A 36 -3.95 -8.56 0.47
CA LEU A 36 -5.34 -8.82 0.85
C LEU A 36 -6.06 -7.55 1.34
N HIS A 37 -5.33 -6.62 1.97
CA HIS A 37 -5.89 -5.39 2.52
C HIS A 37 -5.51 -4.14 1.71
N LEU A 38 -4.90 -4.34 0.53
CA LEU A 38 -4.53 -3.29 -0.41
C LEU A 38 -5.39 -3.39 -1.67
N LYS A 39 -5.99 -2.29 -2.10
CA LYS A 39 -6.79 -2.19 -3.33
C LYS A 39 -6.22 -1.10 -4.23
N HIS A 40 -6.16 -1.36 -5.53
CA HIS A 40 -5.86 -0.31 -6.49
C HIS A 40 -7.14 0.45 -6.82
N ILE A 41 -7.14 1.76 -6.59
CA ILE A 41 -8.25 2.65 -6.93
C ILE A 41 -7.83 3.62 -8.02
N THR A 42 -8.81 4.06 -8.81
CA THR A 42 -8.58 5.05 -9.86
C THR A 42 -8.69 6.45 -9.27
N VAL A 43 -7.67 7.29 -9.47
CA VAL A 43 -7.60 8.67 -8.97
C VAL A 43 -7.25 9.60 -10.13
N LEU A 44 -7.98 10.71 -10.28
CA LEU A 44 -7.63 11.74 -11.25
C LEU A 44 -6.38 12.49 -10.79
N ASN A 45 -5.30 12.40 -11.57
CA ASN A 45 -4.14 13.25 -11.41
C ASN A 45 -4.47 14.63 -12.03
N LYS A 46 -4.46 15.67 -11.18
CA LYS A 46 -4.83 17.04 -11.59
C LYS A 46 -3.77 17.73 -12.47
N GLU A 47 -2.52 17.29 -12.41
CA GLU A 47 -1.43 17.85 -13.19
C GLU A 47 -1.43 17.30 -14.61
N SER A 48 -1.61 15.98 -14.75
CA SER A 48 -1.65 15.34 -16.07
C SER A 48 -3.04 15.33 -16.71
N GLY A 49 -4.10 15.50 -15.90
CA GLY A 49 -5.49 15.33 -16.33
C GLY A 49 -5.88 13.87 -16.60
N LEU A 50 -5.02 12.90 -16.27
CA LEU A 50 -5.24 11.48 -16.51
C LEU A 50 -5.66 10.76 -15.23
N TYR A 51 -6.36 9.65 -15.40
CA TYR A 51 -6.67 8.75 -14.30
C TYR A 51 -5.54 7.76 -14.07
N GLU A 52 -5.10 7.63 -12.82
CA GLU A 52 -4.01 6.75 -12.40
C GLU A 52 -4.51 5.72 -11.39
N LEU A 53 -3.90 4.53 -11.41
CA LEU A 53 -4.14 3.50 -10.40
C LEU A 53 -3.22 3.77 -9.20
N GLN A 54 -3.84 3.98 -8.04
CA GLN A 54 -3.14 4.23 -6.78
C GLN A 54 -3.41 3.10 -5.78
N PRO A 55 -2.37 2.50 -5.17
CA PRO A 55 -2.53 1.49 -4.13
C PRO A 55 -3.05 2.12 -2.84
N VAL A 56 -4.20 1.68 -2.34
CA VAL A 56 -4.84 2.24 -1.14
C VAL A 56 -5.26 1.12 -0.19
N CYS A 57 -5.01 1.29 1.11
CA CYS A 57 -5.38 0.29 2.10
C CYS A 57 -6.90 0.26 2.35
N LEU A 58 -7.39 -0.84 2.95
CA LEU A 58 -8.80 -1.02 3.23
C LEU A 58 -9.40 0.10 4.10
N HIS A 59 -8.70 0.52 5.16
CA HIS A 59 -9.16 1.63 6.02
C HIS A 59 -9.37 2.91 5.23
N CYS A 60 -8.35 3.38 4.48
CA CYS A 60 -8.47 4.60 3.68
C CYS A 60 -9.48 4.47 2.54
N THR A 61 -9.71 3.26 2.01
CA THR A 61 -10.75 3.01 1.00
C THR A 61 -12.15 3.22 1.59
N ILE A 62 -12.39 2.71 2.81
CA ILE A 62 -13.66 2.87 3.52
C ILE A 62 -13.89 4.35 3.84
N ASP A 63 -12.88 5.03 4.39
CA ASP A 63 -12.98 6.45 4.74
C ASP A 63 -13.32 7.32 3.53
N LYS A 64 -12.72 7.03 2.37
CA LYS A 64 -13.03 7.71 1.09
C LYS A 64 -14.43 7.44 0.55
N THR A 65 -15.08 6.35 0.96
CA THR A 65 -16.40 5.95 0.46
C THR A 65 -17.52 6.53 1.33
N LEU A 66 -17.23 6.82 2.61
CA LEU A 66 -18.19 7.32 3.58
C LEU A 66 -18.14 8.84 3.80
N GLY A 67 -17.16 9.54 3.21
CA GLY A 67 -17.00 10.99 3.26
C GLY A 67 -17.33 11.66 1.94
#